data_AF-A0A442MVZ9-F1
#
_entry.id   AF-A0A442MVZ9-F1
#
_cell.length_a   1.000
_cell.length_b   1.000
_cell.length_c   1.000
_cell.angle_alpha   90.00
_cell.angle_beta   90.00
_cell.angle_gamma   90.00
#
_symmetry.space_group_name_H-M   'P 1'
#
loop_
_entity.id
_entity.type
_entity.pdbx_description
1 polymer ?
#
loop_
_entity_poly.entity_id
_entity_poly.type
_entity_poly.pdbx_seq_one_letter_code
_entity_poly.pdbx_strand_id
1 'polypeptide(L)'
;MLGDAAYDCGLNKEHVDILIDPVNWSAAVRDENRKPRVFLHARINQKGNAEINWARGDFEILYDEDFLARYAVAARSSHSVPWRSLGELMWWRGYELLVNDVITHKSPTAAALLYAHAARLKELASFLARHVNLVGAMALNFTYRDGEVTAADFVPTIPPDRLQELIQERERRTAARLREAVERIVPKE
;
A
#
# COMPACT_ATOMS: atom_id res chain seq x y z
N MET A 1 -6.43 -16.80 -12.07
CA MET A 1 -5.37 -17.74 -11.68
C MET A 1 -4.15 -16.93 -11.25
N LEU A 2 -3.74 -17.01 -9.99
CA LEU A 2 -2.50 -16.41 -9.43
C LEU A 2 -1.34 -17.42 -9.50
N GLY A 3 -1.30 -18.20 -10.58
CA GLY A 3 -0.50 -19.42 -10.70
C GLY A 3 0.76 -19.28 -11.57
N ASP A 4 0.98 -18.13 -12.21
CA ASP A 4 2.19 -17.92 -13.03
C ASP A 4 3.23 -17.11 -12.24
N ALA A 5 4.41 -17.71 -12.08
CA ALA A 5 5.54 -17.19 -11.32
C ALA A 5 6.32 -16.07 -12.04
N ALA A 6 5.71 -15.41 -13.02
CA ALA A 6 6.34 -14.35 -13.79
C ALA A 6 5.36 -13.18 -13.97
N TYR A 7 5.45 -12.20 -13.06
CA TYR A 7 4.91 -10.83 -13.11
C TYR A 7 4.12 -10.48 -11.82
N ASP A 8 4.85 -10.14 -10.75
CA ASP A 8 4.29 -9.74 -9.45
C ASP A 8 4.08 -8.23 -9.41
N CYS A 9 2.85 -7.79 -9.24
CA CYS A 9 2.43 -6.40 -9.46
C CYS A 9 2.53 -5.56 -8.19
N GLY A 10 3.72 -5.58 -7.59
CA GLY A 10 4.22 -4.62 -6.61
C GLY A 10 3.93 -4.90 -5.13
N LEU A 11 3.09 -5.87 -4.78
CA LEU A 11 3.19 -6.56 -3.48
C LEU A 11 3.51 -8.02 -3.75
N ASN A 12 4.53 -8.53 -3.09
CA ASN A 12 4.86 -9.93 -3.20
C ASN A 12 3.68 -10.81 -2.75
N LYS A 13 3.43 -11.90 -3.47
CA LYS A 13 2.41 -12.88 -3.09
C LYS A 13 2.47 -13.34 -1.63
N GLU A 14 3.64 -13.70 -1.11
CA GLU A 14 3.84 -14.10 0.29
C GLU A 14 3.45 -13.00 1.26
N HIS A 15 3.70 -11.73 0.88
CA HIS A 15 3.32 -10.60 1.73
C HIS A 15 1.80 -10.39 1.74
N VAL A 16 1.16 -10.56 0.58
CA VAL A 16 -0.31 -10.57 0.47
C VAL A 16 -0.89 -11.70 1.32
N ASP A 17 -0.31 -12.90 1.26
CA ASP A 17 -0.74 -14.07 2.04
C ASP A 17 -0.64 -13.80 3.56
N ILE A 18 0.47 -13.22 4.03
CA ILE A 18 0.64 -12.82 5.44
C ILE A 18 -0.40 -11.77 5.85
N LEU A 19 -0.65 -10.77 4.99
CA LEU A 19 -1.58 -9.67 5.27
C LEU A 19 -3.03 -10.16 5.46
N ILE A 20 -3.45 -11.17 4.67
CA ILE A 20 -4.81 -11.71 4.71
C ILE A 20 -4.98 -12.89 5.68
N ASP A 21 -3.89 -13.43 6.24
CA ASP A 21 -3.94 -14.54 7.18
C ASP A 21 -4.42 -14.07 8.58
N PRO A 22 -5.55 -14.60 9.08
CA PRO A 22 -6.07 -14.27 10.40
C PRO A 22 -5.09 -14.51 11.55
N VAL A 23 -4.12 -15.42 11.40
CA VAL A 23 -3.09 -15.67 12.42
C VAL A 23 -2.23 -14.43 12.69
N ASN A 24 -2.13 -13.50 11.72
CA ASN A 24 -1.36 -12.26 11.84
C ASN A 24 -2.20 -11.06 12.30
N TRP A 25 -3.51 -11.25 12.54
CA TRP A 25 -4.40 -10.21 13.03
C TRP A 25 -4.35 -10.13 14.56
N SER A 26 -4.67 -8.96 15.12
CA SER A 26 -4.71 -8.80 16.57
C SER A 26 -5.82 -9.63 17.21
N ALA A 27 -5.69 -9.93 18.51
CA ALA A 27 -6.74 -10.63 19.26
C ALA A 27 -8.07 -9.87 19.17
N ALA A 28 -8.05 -8.54 19.40
CA ALA A 28 -9.23 -7.70 19.31
C ALA A 28 -9.96 -7.82 17.96
N VAL A 29 -9.25 -7.79 16.83
CA VAL A 29 -9.86 -7.97 15.49
C VAL A 29 -10.56 -9.32 15.36
N ARG A 30 -9.90 -10.38 15.85
CA ARG A 30 -10.43 -11.75 15.78
C ARG A 30 -11.63 -11.94 16.71
N ASP A 31 -11.55 -11.43 17.93
CA ASP A 31 -12.59 -11.53 18.96
C ASP A 31 -13.84 -10.75 18.55
N GLU A 32 -13.67 -9.59 17.88
CA GLU A 32 -14.76 -8.80 17.30
C GLU A 32 -15.28 -9.38 15.98
N ASN A 33 -14.68 -10.45 15.46
CA ASN A 33 -14.99 -11.06 14.16
C ASN A 33 -15.04 -10.04 13.00
N ARG A 34 -14.16 -9.03 13.04
CA ARG A 34 -14.03 -8.02 11.98
C ARG A 34 -12.79 -8.27 11.15
N LYS A 35 -12.71 -7.62 9.99
CA LYS A 35 -11.51 -7.61 9.14
C LYS A 35 -10.59 -6.46 9.54
N PRO A 36 -9.26 -6.62 9.45
CA PRO A 36 -8.33 -5.55 9.73
C PRO A 36 -8.44 -4.45 8.66
N ARG A 37 -8.19 -3.20 9.06
CA ARG A 37 -8.19 -2.05 8.17
C ARG A 37 -6.85 -1.93 7.46
N VAL A 38 -6.89 -1.71 6.16
CA VAL A 38 -5.70 -1.57 5.31
C VAL A 38 -5.88 -0.40 4.36
N PHE A 39 -4.83 0.41 4.21
CA PHE A 39 -4.70 1.37 3.13
C PHE A 39 -3.58 0.90 2.19
N LEU A 40 -3.86 0.74 0.91
CA LEU A 40 -2.87 0.33 -0.09
C LEU A 40 -2.20 1.56 -0.71
N HIS A 41 -1.00 1.88 -0.28
CA HIS A 41 -0.21 3.00 -0.80
C HIS A 41 0.59 2.60 -2.04
N ALA A 42 0.70 3.49 -3.01
CA ALA A 42 1.59 3.37 -4.15
C ALA A 42 2.20 4.74 -4.47
N ARG A 43 3.48 4.79 -4.80
CA ARG A 43 4.21 6.01 -5.16
C ARG A 43 5.36 5.74 -6.11
N ILE A 44 5.92 6.81 -6.67
CA ILE A 44 7.22 6.78 -7.34
C ILE A 44 8.27 7.16 -6.30
N ASN A 45 9.28 6.32 -6.09
CA ASN A 45 10.37 6.62 -5.16
C ASN A 45 11.44 7.53 -5.79
N GLN A 46 12.37 8.03 -4.98
CA GLN A 46 13.45 8.94 -5.40
C GLN A 46 14.38 8.38 -6.50
N LYS A 47 14.33 7.08 -6.76
CA LYS A 47 15.09 6.41 -7.83
C LYS A 47 14.24 6.19 -9.10
N GLY A 48 13.07 6.80 -9.18
CA GLY A 48 12.16 6.71 -10.33
C GLY A 48 11.46 5.35 -10.48
N ASN A 49 11.29 4.59 -9.38
CA ASN A 49 10.63 3.28 -9.42
C ASN A 49 9.25 3.33 -8.75
N ALA A 50 8.30 2.56 -9.27
CA ALA A 50 7.01 2.36 -8.60
C ALA A 50 7.18 1.47 -7.36
N GLU A 51 6.69 1.94 -6.22
CA GLU A 51 6.73 1.29 -4.92
C GLU A 51 5.29 1.15 -4.38
N ILE A 52 4.88 -0.06 -3.99
CA ILE A 52 3.59 -0.32 -3.34
C ILE A 52 3.84 -0.74 -1.90
N ASN A 53 3.05 -0.20 -0.99
CA ASN A 53 3.17 -0.41 0.45
C ASN A 53 1.78 -0.45 1.12
N TRP A 54 1.73 -0.91 2.36
CA TRP A 54 0.51 -0.87 3.19
C TRP A 54 0.77 -0.38 4.63
N ALA A 55 2.00 -0.55 5.12
CA ALA A 55 2.43 -0.16 6.47
C ALA A 55 3.45 1.00 6.47
N ARG A 56 3.71 1.54 5.28
CA ARG A 56 4.65 2.63 5.03
C ARG A 56 4.15 3.41 3.81
N GLY A 57 4.37 4.70 3.78
CA GLY A 57 3.87 5.55 2.70
C GLY A 57 3.85 7.00 3.15
N ASP A 58 3.66 7.91 2.20
CA ASP A 58 3.79 9.33 2.48
C ASP A 58 2.67 9.82 3.42
N PHE A 59 1.55 9.10 3.47
CA PHE A 59 0.44 9.36 4.40
C PHE A 59 0.59 8.66 5.76
N GLU A 60 1.55 7.74 5.91
CA GLU A 60 1.76 6.92 7.12
C GLU A 60 0.50 6.28 7.73
N ILE A 61 -0.50 5.96 6.89
CA ILE A 61 -1.76 5.34 7.30
C ILE A 61 -1.52 3.84 7.54
N LEU A 62 -1.35 3.48 8.81
CA LEU A 62 -1.26 2.10 9.28
C LEU A 62 -2.10 1.94 10.54
N TYR A 63 -3.01 0.96 10.51
CA TYR A 63 -3.81 0.53 11.67
C TYR A 63 -3.08 -0.61 12.37
N ASP A 64 -1.94 -0.32 13.00
CA ASP A 64 -1.09 -1.33 13.61
C ASP A 64 -1.77 -2.09 14.75
N GLU A 65 -2.82 -1.52 15.36
CA GLU A 65 -3.65 -2.22 16.35
C GLU A 65 -4.50 -3.36 15.76
N ASP A 66 -4.72 -3.36 14.45
CA ASP A 66 -5.48 -4.41 13.77
C ASP A 66 -4.62 -5.66 13.50
N PHE A 67 -3.32 -5.57 13.74
CA PHE A 67 -2.33 -6.60 13.45
C PHE A 67 -1.51 -6.98 14.68
N LEU A 68 -0.84 -8.12 14.62
CA LEU A 68 0.14 -8.48 15.65
C LEU A 68 1.30 -7.47 15.66
N ALA A 69 1.71 -7.03 16.85
CA ALA A 69 2.77 -6.04 17.02
C ALA A 69 4.07 -6.41 16.28
N ARG A 70 4.47 -7.69 16.33
CA ARG A 70 5.66 -8.19 15.61
C ARG A 70 5.56 -7.98 14.09
N TYR A 71 4.36 -8.19 13.53
CA TYR A 71 4.11 -8.02 12.10
C TYR A 71 4.08 -6.54 11.74
N ALA A 72 3.35 -5.72 12.50
CA ALA A 72 3.29 -4.27 12.28
C ALA A 72 4.66 -3.58 12.44
N VAL A 73 5.51 -4.03 13.37
CA VAL A 73 6.89 -3.54 13.51
C VAL A 73 7.75 -3.97 12.32
N ALA A 74 7.67 -5.24 11.92
CA ALA A 74 8.41 -5.73 10.76
C ALA A 74 8.00 -4.97 9.49
N ALA A 75 6.71 -4.76 9.26
CA ALA A 75 6.19 -4.08 8.08
C ALA A 75 6.56 -2.58 8.00
N ARG A 76 6.87 -1.95 9.14
CA ARG A 76 7.38 -0.55 9.20
C ARG A 76 8.89 -0.43 9.06
N SER A 77 9.63 -1.47 9.40
CA SER A 77 11.10 -1.41 9.47
C SER A 77 11.72 -1.27 8.09
N SER A 78 12.72 -0.40 7.96
CA SER A 78 13.55 -0.32 6.76
C SER A 78 14.45 -1.54 6.54
N HIS A 79 14.61 -2.40 7.56
CA HIS A 79 15.58 -3.51 7.60
C HIS A 79 14.95 -4.91 7.70
N SER A 80 13.63 -5.06 7.67
CA SER A 80 12.92 -6.34 7.86
C SER A 80 12.96 -7.30 6.66
N VAL A 81 14.09 -7.36 5.94
CA VAL A 81 14.30 -8.08 4.68
C VAL A 81 13.77 -9.54 4.65
N PRO A 82 13.79 -10.36 5.72
CA PRO A 82 13.26 -11.72 5.68
C PRO A 82 11.73 -11.83 5.59
N TRP A 83 11.02 -10.75 5.92
CA TRP A 83 9.54 -10.65 5.83
C TRP A 83 9.12 -9.73 4.68
N ARG A 84 10.10 -9.07 4.06
CA ARG A 84 10.00 -8.38 2.77
C ARG A 84 10.33 -9.40 1.71
N SER A 85 9.34 -10.17 1.27
CA SER A 85 9.58 -11.13 0.20
C SER A 85 10.04 -10.41 -1.07
N LEU A 86 10.62 -11.15 -2.02
CA LEU A 86 11.25 -10.63 -3.26
C LEU A 86 10.36 -9.66 -4.08
N GLY A 87 9.07 -9.52 -3.75
CA GLY A 87 8.13 -8.59 -4.36
C GLY A 87 8.06 -7.21 -3.70
N GLU A 88 8.59 -6.99 -2.48
CA GLU A 88 9.02 -5.63 -2.08
C GLU A 88 10.31 -5.21 -2.80
N LEU A 89 10.97 -6.13 -3.53
CA LEU A 89 12.02 -5.86 -4.53
C LEU A 89 11.49 -5.85 -5.97
N MET A 90 10.20 -6.19 -6.20
CA MET A 90 9.51 -6.00 -7.48
C MET A 90 8.88 -4.61 -7.53
N TRP A 91 9.77 -3.63 -7.42
CA TRP A 91 9.51 -2.31 -7.96
C TRP A 91 9.41 -2.45 -9.46
N TRP A 92 8.51 -1.68 -10.07
CA TRP A 92 8.68 -1.48 -11.49
C TRP A 92 9.88 -0.57 -11.69
N ARG A 93 11.04 -1.20 -11.91
CA ARG A 93 12.30 -0.47 -12.02
C ARG A 93 12.28 0.41 -13.25
N GLY A 94 12.69 1.66 -13.09
CA GLY A 94 12.63 2.65 -14.16
C GLY A 94 11.21 2.98 -14.58
N TYR A 95 10.25 2.99 -13.64
CA TYR A 95 8.88 3.44 -13.90
C TYR A 95 8.85 4.84 -14.54
N GLU A 96 9.63 5.79 -14.03
CA GLU A 96 9.71 7.12 -14.65
C GLU A 96 10.26 7.09 -16.08
N LEU A 97 11.23 6.22 -16.35
CA LEU A 97 11.74 6.02 -17.71
C LEU A 97 10.65 5.48 -18.62
N LEU A 98 9.87 4.51 -18.14
CA LEU A 98 8.74 3.95 -18.87
C LEU A 98 7.67 5.02 -19.15
N VAL A 99 7.35 5.86 -18.16
CA VAL A 99 6.43 7.00 -18.33
C VAL A 99 6.98 7.99 -19.35
N ASN A 100 8.27 8.31 -19.28
CA ASN A 100 8.92 9.16 -20.28
C ASN A 100 8.88 8.55 -21.69
N ASP A 101 9.02 7.23 -21.84
CA ASP A 101 8.91 6.57 -23.14
C ASP A 101 7.50 6.64 -23.73
N VAL A 102 6.47 6.68 -22.88
CA VAL A 102 5.09 6.93 -23.32
C VAL A 102 4.89 8.38 -23.75
N ILE A 103 5.35 9.33 -22.93
CA ILE A 103 5.08 10.76 -23.14
C ILE A 103 5.92 11.33 -24.28
N THR A 104 7.23 11.05 -24.27
CA THR A 104 8.23 11.64 -25.16
C THR A 104 8.42 10.81 -26.43
N HIS A 105 8.57 9.48 -26.28
CA HIS A 105 8.86 8.59 -27.41
C HIS A 105 7.60 7.95 -28.02
N LYS A 106 6.41 8.23 -27.46
CA LYS A 106 5.12 7.69 -27.91
C LYS A 106 5.13 6.18 -28.08
N SER A 107 5.86 5.47 -27.22
CA SER A 107 6.06 4.03 -27.34
C SER A 107 4.77 3.27 -27.03
N PRO A 108 4.18 2.55 -27.99
CA PRO A 108 2.95 1.78 -27.76
C PRO A 108 3.18 0.62 -26.80
N THR A 109 4.38 0.02 -26.81
CA THR A 109 4.77 -1.03 -25.86
C THR A 109 4.83 -0.49 -24.45
N ALA A 110 5.44 0.69 -24.26
CA ALA A 110 5.50 1.33 -22.95
C ALA A 110 4.10 1.68 -22.43
N ALA A 111 3.21 2.14 -23.32
CA ALA A 111 1.82 2.44 -22.96
C ALA A 111 1.05 1.17 -22.55
N ALA A 112 1.16 0.10 -23.34
CA ALA A 112 0.52 -1.18 -23.03
C ALA A 112 0.99 -1.73 -21.68
N LEU A 113 2.29 -1.62 -21.40
CA LEU A 113 2.86 -1.94 -20.11
C LEU A 113 2.21 -1.10 -19.00
N LEU A 114 2.15 0.23 -19.11
CA LEU A 114 1.56 1.08 -18.06
C LEU A 114 0.10 0.73 -17.79
N TYR A 115 -0.69 0.49 -18.84
CA TYR A 115 -2.08 0.04 -18.70
C TYR A 115 -2.18 -1.33 -18.02
N ALA A 116 -1.30 -2.26 -18.36
CA ALA A 116 -1.24 -3.56 -17.69
C ALA A 116 -0.96 -3.40 -16.19
N HIS A 117 -0.04 -2.52 -15.82
CA HIS A 117 0.24 -2.23 -14.41
C HIS A 117 -0.95 -1.59 -13.69
N ALA A 118 -1.62 -0.62 -14.31
CA ALA A 118 -2.84 -0.01 -13.76
C ALA A 118 -3.94 -1.07 -13.52
N ALA A 119 -4.16 -1.96 -14.49
CA ALA A 119 -5.14 -3.05 -14.36
C ALA A 119 -4.78 -3.99 -13.19
N ARG A 120 -3.51 -4.30 -13.02
CA ARG A 120 -3.04 -5.18 -11.95
C ARG A 120 -3.14 -4.57 -10.56
N LEU A 121 -2.90 -3.27 -10.41
CA LEU A 121 -3.17 -2.54 -9.16
C LEU A 121 -4.64 -2.63 -8.77
N LYS A 122 -5.54 -2.48 -9.75
CA LYS A 122 -6.97 -2.63 -9.53
C LYS A 122 -7.35 -4.06 -9.13
N GLU A 123 -6.74 -5.07 -9.73
CA GLU A 123 -6.93 -6.48 -9.34
C GLU A 123 -6.44 -6.75 -7.91
N LEU A 124 -5.26 -6.24 -7.55
CA LEU A 124 -4.72 -6.36 -6.19
C LEU A 124 -5.64 -5.71 -5.15
N ALA A 125 -6.07 -4.46 -5.39
CA ALA A 125 -7.02 -3.79 -4.52
C ALA A 125 -8.33 -4.57 -4.38
N SER A 126 -8.87 -5.08 -5.50
CA SER A 126 -10.09 -5.91 -5.50
C SER A 126 -9.91 -7.25 -4.78
N PHE A 127 -8.72 -7.84 -4.85
CA PHE A 127 -8.37 -9.04 -4.10
C PHE A 127 -8.29 -8.75 -2.60
N LEU A 128 -7.58 -7.70 -2.19
CA LEU A 128 -7.46 -7.31 -0.79
C LEU A 128 -8.82 -6.95 -0.19
N ALA A 129 -9.66 -6.19 -0.89
CA ALA A 129 -11.00 -5.82 -0.42
C ALA A 129 -11.92 -7.01 -0.10
N ARG A 130 -11.65 -8.21 -0.65
CA ARG A 130 -12.38 -9.43 -0.30
C ARG A 130 -11.93 -10.04 1.03
N HIS A 131 -10.70 -9.78 1.47
CA HIS A 131 -10.09 -10.45 2.62
C HIS A 131 -9.88 -9.52 3.81
N VAL A 132 -9.62 -8.23 3.56
CA VAL A 132 -9.42 -7.19 4.57
C VAL A 132 -10.41 -6.04 4.36
N ASN A 133 -10.54 -5.16 5.36
CA ASN A 133 -11.28 -3.91 5.19
C ASN A 133 -10.37 -2.87 4.51
N LEU A 134 -10.38 -2.85 3.18
CA LEU A 134 -9.59 -1.90 2.40
C LEU A 134 -10.23 -0.51 2.47
N VAL A 135 -9.70 0.36 3.34
CA VAL A 135 -10.27 1.70 3.60
C VAL A 135 -9.90 2.72 2.52
N GLY A 136 -8.90 2.41 1.70
CA GLY A 136 -8.47 3.20 0.56
C GLY A 136 -7.30 2.54 -0.16
N ALA A 137 -7.05 2.97 -1.40
CA ALA A 137 -5.92 2.54 -2.19
C ALA A 137 -5.39 3.70 -3.03
N MET A 138 -4.19 3.53 -3.57
CA MET A 138 -3.66 4.35 -4.66
C MET A 138 -3.87 3.60 -5.98
N ALA A 139 -4.27 4.32 -7.02
CA ALA A 139 -4.40 3.81 -8.38
C ALA A 139 -3.54 4.63 -9.34
N LEU A 140 -3.14 4.01 -10.45
CA LEU A 140 -2.46 4.72 -11.52
C LEU A 140 -3.50 5.46 -12.39
N ASN A 141 -3.38 6.78 -12.46
CA ASN A 141 -4.23 7.65 -13.26
C ASN A 141 -3.45 8.24 -14.44
N PHE A 142 -4.09 8.27 -15.61
CA PHE A 142 -3.51 8.82 -16.83
C PHE A 142 -4.10 10.18 -17.14
N THR A 143 -3.24 11.16 -17.41
CA THR A 143 -3.65 12.47 -17.90
C THR A 143 -3.50 12.50 -19.41
N TYR A 144 -4.52 13.00 -20.11
CA TYR A 144 -4.53 13.07 -21.56
C TYR A 144 -4.58 14.50 -22.08
N ARG A 145 -3.90 14.76 -23.20
CA ARG A 145 -4.04 15.96 -24.02
C ARG A 145 -4.05 15.55 -25.48
N ASP A 146 -5.04 16.04 -26.23
CA ASP A 146 -5.21 15.73 -27.66
C ASP A 146 -5.21 14.23 -27.97
N GLY A 147 -5.77 13.42 -27.05
CA GLY A 147 -5.84 11.96 -27.16
C GLY A 147 -4.56 11.21 -26.75
N GLU A 148 -3.50 11.92 -26.39
CA GLU A 148 -2.21 11.34 -25.99
C GLU A 148 -2.00 11.40 -24.48
N VAL A 149 -1.32 10.39 -23.91
CA VAL A 149 -0.91 10.39 -22.50
C VAL A 149 0.19 11.43 -22.28
N THR A 150 -0.01 12.34 -21.32
CA THR A 150 0.96 13.36 -20.92
C THR A 150 1.46 13.24 -19.49
N ALA A 151 0.80 12.43 -18.66
CA ALA A 151 1.25 12.09 -17.31
C ALA A 151 0.62 10.75 -16.86
N ALA A 152 1.27 10.08 -15.92
CA ALA A 152 0.84 8.80 -15.37
C ALA A 152 1.23 8.73 -13.88
N ASP A 153 0.32 9.18 -13.01
CA ASP A 153 0.58 9.43 -11.60
C ASP A 153 -0.24 8.51 -10.69
N PHE A 154 0.31 8.18 -9.52
CA PHE A 154 -0.46 7.51 -8.48
C PHE A 154 -1.35 8.50 -7.75
N VAL A 155 -2.65 8.23 -7.72
CA VAL A 155 -3.64 9.05 -7.03
C VAL A 155 -4.50 8.20 -6.08
N PRO A 156 -4.95 8.76 -4.95
CA PRO A 156 -5.88 8.06 -4.06
C PRO A 156 -7.19 7.72 -4.79
N THR A 157 -7.70 6.52 -4.57
CA THR A 157 -9.02 6.08 -5.07
C THR A 157 -10.18 6.64 -4.25
N ILE A 158 -9.88 7.31 -3.14
CA ILE A 158 -10.85 7.92 -2.24
C ILE A 158 -10.80 9.44 -2.35
N PRO A 159 -11.90 10.15 -2.05
CA PRO A 159 -11.91 11.61 -2.07
C PRO A 159 -10.87 12.22 -1.10
N PRO A 160 -10.31 13.41 -1.41
CA PRO A 160 -9.34 14.09 -0.54
C PRO A 160 -9.83 14.28 0.89
N ASP A 161 -11.09 14.68 1.08
CA ASP A 161 -11.68 14.86 2.41
C ASP A 161 -11.65 13.55 3.20
N ARG A 162 -11.98 12.43 2.54
CA ARG A 162 -11.94 11.11 3.17
C ARG A 162 -10.51 10.68 3.49
N LEU A 163 -9.55 10.95 2.62
CA LEU A 163 -8.14 10.67 2.91
C LEU A 163 -7.67 11.47 4.14
N GLN A 164 -8.04 12.75 4.22
CA GLN A 164 -7.70 13.61 5.33
C GLN A 164 -8.32 13.11 6.65
N GLU A 165 -9.57 12.64 6.63
CA GLU A 165 -10.20 12.01 7.78
C GLU A 165 -9.43 10.78 8.26
N LEU A 166 -8.96 9.91 7.36
CA LEU A 166 -8.19 8.72 7.72
C LEU A 166 -6.83 9.10 8.34
N ILE A 167 -6.15 10.11 7.80
CA ILE A 167 -4.89 10.64 8.36
C ILE A 167 -5.13 11.18 9.77
N GLN A 168 -6.16 12.01 9.96
CA GLN A 168 -6.51 12.58 11.26
C GLN A 168 -7.00 11.53 12.27
N GLU A 169 -7.73 10.51 11.83
CA GLU A 169 -8.10 9.37 12.67
C GLU A 169 -6.84 8.67 13.20
N ARG A 170 -5.90 8.38 12.30
CA ARG A 170 -4.61 7.76 12.65
C ARG A 170 -3.84 8.60 13.65
N GLU A 171 -3.70 9.90 13.43
CA GLU A 171 -3.00 10.80 14.34
C GLU A 171 -3.62 10.82 15.74
N ARG A 172 -4.95 10.95 15.81
CA ARG A 172 -5.68 10.92 17.09
C ARG A 172 -5.47 9.61 17.84
N ARG A 173 -5.54 8.47 17.15
CA ARG A 173 -5.31 7.14 17.73
C ARG A 173 -3.87 6.98 18.24
N THR A 174 -2.89 7.45 17.49
CA THR A 174 -1.48 7.42 17.91
C THR A 174 -1.26 8.29 19.15
N ALA A 175 -1.83 9.50 19.19
CA ALA A 175 -1.73 10.37 20.35
C ALA A 175 -2.38 9.77 21.61
N ALA A 176 -3.56 9.16 21.47
CA ALA A 176 -4.23 8.48 22.59
C ALA A 176 -3.37 7.34 23.16
N ARG A 177 -2.79 6.51 22.29
CA ARG A 177 -1.90 5.41 22.71
C ARG A 177 -0.64 5.90 23.40
N LEU A 178 -0.03 6.98 22.91
CA LEU A 178 1.13 7.58 23.56
C LEU A 178 0.78 8.10 24.96
N ARG A 179 -0.39 8.72 25.14
CA ARG A 179 -0.87 9.14 26.46
C ARG A 179 -1.08 7.97 27.41
N GLU A 180 -1.80 6.93 26.97
CA GLU A 180 -1.99 5.72 27.78
C GLU A 180 -0.67 5.04 28.16
N ALA A 181 0.29 4.99 27.24
CA ALA A 181 1.61 4.44 27.52
C ALA A 181 2.35 5.27 28.58
N VAL A 182 2.31 6.60 28.49
CA VAL A 182 2.91 7.50 29.49
C VAL A 182 2.22 7.32 30.84
N GLU A 183 0.89 7.28 30.90
CA GLU A 183 0.13 7.09 32.14
C GLU A 183 0.41 5.75 32.84
N ARG A 184 0.78 4.70 32.08
CA ARG A 184 1.19 3.40 32.66
C ARG A 184 2.61 3.42 33.23
N ILE A 185 3.47 4.33 32.77
CA ILE A 185 4.87 4.45 33.19
C ILE A 185 4.99 5.41 34.38
N VAL A 186 4.13 6.43 34.45
CA VAL A 186 4.08 7.37 35.58
C VAL A 186 3.44 6.66 36.79
N PRO A 187 4.13 6.54 37.94
CA PRO A 187 3.55 5.94 39.14
C PRO A 187 2.35 6.76 39.60
N LYS A 188 1.23 6.10 39.88
CA LYS A 188 0.08 6.73 40.52
C LYS A 188 0.46 7.04 41.97
N GLU A 189 0.41 8.31 42.34
CA GLU A 189 0.53 8.77 43.74
C GLU A 189 -0.58 8.19 44.63
#